data_AF-A0A7W3TMT2-F1
#
_entry.id   AF-A0A7W3TMT2-F1
#
_cell.length_a   1.000
_cell.length_b   1.000
_cell.length_c   1.000
_cell.angle_alpha   90.00
_cell.angle_beta   90.00
_cell.angle_gamma   90.00
#
_symmetry.space_group_name_H-M   'P 1'
#
loop_
_entity.id
_entity.type
_entity.pdbx_description
1 polymer ?
#
loop_
_entity_poly.entity_id
_entity_poly.type
_entity_poly.pdbx_seq_one_letter_code
_entity_poly.pdbx_strand_id
1 'polypeptide(L)'
;MEQLAALLVGKPINILVIAFPFLLAAWWPTAAVATPPPSRRAVRIAALAWLAYAAWEMVVAWRTPEANIRIDLLVIWPVLALLSLWAIWRWIAFLRAVRR
;
A
#
# COMPACT_ATOMS: atom_id res chain seq x y z
N MET A 1 2.10 18.46 10.21
CA MET A 1 1.20 17.36 10.63
C MET A 1 -0.24 17.58 10.17
N GLU A 2 -0.79 18.79 10.28
CA GLU A 2 -2.18 19.07 9.86
C GLU A 2 -2.45 18.93 8.36
N GLN A 3 -1.53 19.35 7.49
CA GLN A 3 -1.69 19.23 6.03
C GLN A 3 -1.72 17.77 5.55
N LEU A 4 -0.89 16.91 6.15
CA LEU A 4 -0.91 15.46 5.89
C LEU A 4 -2.22 14.84 6.37
N ALA A 5 -2.71 15.23 7.55
CA ALA A 5 -3.99 14.78 8.06
C ALA A 5 -5.16 15.23 7.16
N ALA A 6 -5.17 16.47 6.67
CA ALA A 6 -6.23 16.98 5.78
C ALA A 6 -6.25 16.32 4.39
N LEU A 7 -5.10 15.83 3.92
CA LEU A 7 -4.98 15.07 2.68
C LEU A 7 -5.32 13.60 2.86
N LEU A 8 -5.19 13.02 4.05
CA LEU A 8 -5.19 11.56 4.19
C LEU A 8 -6.26 11.00 5.14
N VAL A 9 -6.81 11.83 6.02
CA VAL A 9 -7.81 11.42 7.02
C VAL A 9 -9.21 11.72 6.49
N GLY A 10 -10.05 10.69 6.39
CA GLY A 10 -11.44 10.81 5.96
C GLY A 10 -11.61 10.98 4.45
N LYS A 11 -10.59 10.62 3.67
CA LYS A 11 -10.58 10.71 2.20
C LYS A 11 -10.07 9.39 1.60
N PRO A 12 -10.91 8.34 1.53
CA PRO A 12 -10.51 7.02 1.03
C PRO A 12 -9.93 7.02 -0.38
N ILE A 13 -10.27 8.02 -1.19
CA ILE A 13 -9.67 8.23 -2.52
C ILE A 13 -8.15 8.44 -2.44
N ASN A 14 -7.63 9.15 -1.44
CA ASN A 14 -6.20 9.45 -1.35
C ASN A 14 -5.39 8.22 -0.91
N ILE A 15 -5.99 7.33 -0.14
CA ILE A 15 -5.41 6.02 0.19
C ILE A 15 -5.36 5.12 -1.05
N LEU A 16 -6.40 5.16 -1.90
CA LEU A 16 -6.39 4.46 -3.18
C LEU A 16 -5.31 4.99 -4.14
N VAL A 17 -5.03 6.30 -4.14
CA VAL A 17 -3.93 6.88 -4.93
C VAL A 17 -2.57 6.31 -4.50
N ILE A 18 -2.33 6.10 -3.21
CA ILE A 18 -1.09 5.48 -2.71
C ILE A 18 -1.05 3.97 -3.00
N ALA A 19 -2.21 3.29 -2.92
CA ALA A 19 -2.32 1.87 -3.23
C ALA A 19 -2.06 1.55 -4.72
N PHE A 20 -2.45 2.48 -5.61
CA PHE A 20 -2.43 2.32 -7.06
C PHE A 20 -1.07 1.85 -7.63
N PRO A 21 0.09 2.48 -7.30
CA PRO A 21 1.38 2.00 -7.78
C PRO A 21 1.73 0.57 -7.32
N PHE A 22 1.35 0.17 -6.10
CA PHE A 22 1.56 -1.20 -5.62
C PHE A 22 0.66 -2.19 -6.34
N LEU A 23 -0.58 -1.80 -6.65
CA LEU A 23 -1.52 -2.62 -7.41
C LEU A 23 -1.05 -2.84 -8.85
N LEU A 24 -0.61 -1.77 -9.51
CA LEU A 24 -0.01 -1.87 -10.84
C LEU A 24 1.22 -2.76 -10.81
N ALA A 25 2.13 -2.59 -9.85
CA ALA A 25 3.33 -3.42 -9.74
C ALA A 25 3.02 -4.89 -9.38
N ALA A 26 1.96 -5.17 -8.61
CA ALA A 26 1.55 -6.51 -8.23
C ALA A 26 1.00 -7.33 -9.42
N TRP A 27 0.24 -6.66 -10.29
CA TRP A 27 -0.51 -7.27 -11.39
C TRP A 27 0.06 -6.98 -12.78
N TRP A 28 1.12 -6.19 -12.88
CA TRP A 28 1.78 -5.92 -14.15
C TRP A 28 2.14 -7.25 -14.85
N PRO A 29 1.79 -7.45 -16.13
CA PRO A 29 2.13 -8.65 -16.87
C PRO A 29 3.65 -8.73 -17.03
N THR A 30 4.30 -9.63 -16.30
CA THR A 30 5.73 -9.94 -16.47
C THR A 30 5.90 -10.95 -17.60
N ALA A 31 5.36 -10.68 -18.78
CA ALA A 31 5.46 -11.57 -19.95
C ALA A 31 6.92 -11.79 -20.38
N ALA A 32 7.85 -10.93 -19.96
CA ALA A 32 9.27 -10.97 -20.29
C ALA A 32 10.16 -11.68 -19.25
N VAL A 33 9.63 -12.20 -18.14
CA VAL A 33 10.46 -12.80 -17.06
C VAL A 33 9.97 -14.22 -16.75
N ALA A 34 10.79 -15.22 -17.11
CA ALA A 34 10.48 -16.66 -17.02
C ALA A 34 10.21 -17.16 -15.58
N THR A 35 10.68 -16.43 -14.57
CA THR A 35 10.39 -16.70 -13.15
C THR A 35 9.78 -15.46 -12.50
N PRO A 36 8.56 -15.52 -11.96
CA PRO A 36 7.98 -14.39 -11.23
C PRO A 36 8.90 -14.05 -10.06
N PRO A 37 9.33 -12.79 -9.92
CA PRO A 37 10.34 -12.47 -8.93
C PRO A 37 9.79 -12.67 -7.52
N PRO A 38 10.61 -13.11 -6.55
CA PRO A 38 10.20 -13.22 -5.15
C PRO A 38 9.71 -11.87 -4.58
N SER A 39 10.08 -10.75 -5.20
CA SER A 39 9.54 -9.42 -4.92
C SER A 39 8.04 -9.29 -5.22
N ARG A 40 7.47 -10.09 -6.14
CA ARG A 40 6.05 -10.04 -6.51
C ARG A 40 5.12 -10.44 -5.36
N ARG A 41 5.56 -11.37 -4.50
CA ARG A 41 4.81 -11.71 -3.28
C ARG A 41 4.80 -10.56 -2.28
N ALA A 42 5.93 -9.88 -2.09
CA ALA A 42 6.03 -8.74 -1.19
C ALA A 42 5.18 -7.55 -1.68
N VAL A 43 5.23 -7.25 -2.97
CA VAL A 43 4.41 -6.20 -3.60
C VAL A 43 2.92 -6.53 -3.52
N ARG A 44 2.52 -7.79 -3.71
CA ARG A 44 1.13 -8.24 -3.51
C ARG A 44 0.66 -8.07 -2.06
N ILE A 45 1.49 -8.43 -1.09
CA ILE A 45 1.16 -8.26 0.34
C ILE A 45 0.94 -6.78 0.66
N ALA A 46 1.84 -5.90 0.21
CA ALA A 46 1.67 -4.46 0.39
C ALA A 46 0.38 -3.95 -0.29
N ALA A 47 0.12 -4.37 -1.53
CA ALA A 47 -1.09 -3.97 -2.27
C ALA A 47 -2.38 -4.44 -1.59
N LEU A 48 -2.43 -5.69 -1.11
CA LEU A 48 -3.57 -6.23 -0.38
C LEU A 48 -3.77 -5.53 0.97
N ALA A 49 -2.70 -5.18 1.68
CA ALA A 49 -2.77 -4.43 2.93
C ALA A 49 -3.36 -3.02 2.71
N TRP A 50 -2.92 -2.33 1.65
CA TRP A 50 -3.48 -1.04 1.25
C TRP A 50 -4.96 -1.14 0.84
N LEU A 51 -5.34 -2.18 0.08
CA LEU A 51 -6.74 -2.45 -0.29
C LEU A 51 -7.62 -2.73 0.93
N ALA A 52 -7.15 -3.57 1.85
CA ALA A 52 -7.85 -3.90 3.07
C ALA A 52 -8.06 -2.65 3.93
N TYR A 53 -7.06 -1.77 4.00
CA TYR A 53 -7.18 -0.49 4.71
C TYR A 53 -8.17 0.46 4.05
N ALA A 54 -8.14 0.60 2.72
CA ALA A 54 -9.12 1.42 2.01
C ALA A 54 -10.56 0.91 2.19
N ALA A 55 -10.76 -0.41 2.14
CA ALA A 55 -12.06 -1.03 2.39
C ALA A 55 -12.53 -0.81 3.84
N TRP A 56 -11.62 -0.95 4.81
CA TRP A 56 -11.88 -0.66 6.21
C TRP A 56 -12.30 0.80 6.42
N GLU A 57 -11.55 1.76 5.90
CA GLU A 57 -11.86 3.18 6.03
C GLU A 57 -13.21 3.51 5.38
N MET A 58 -13.54 2.89 4.24
CA MET A 58 -14.84 3.07 3.58
C MET A 58 -16.00 2.54 4.44
N VAL A 59 -15.83 1.40 5.11
CA VAL A 59 -16.83 0.86 6.04
C VAL A 59 -16.98 1.76 7.27
N VAL A 60 -15.88 2.23 7.85
CA VAL A 60 -15.90 3.13 9.02
C VAL A 60 -16.54 4.47 8.66
N ALA A 61 -16.19 5.06 7.51
CA ALA A 61 -16.79 6.30 7.04
C ALA A 61 -18.30 6.16 6.80
N TRP A 62 -18.77 4.99 6.33
CA TRP A 62 -20.19 4.75 6.10
C TRP A 62 -20.97 4.47 7.39
N ARG A 63 -20.39 3.72 8.34
CA ARG A 63 -21.06 3.32 9.58
C ARG A 63 -20.96 4.36 10.70
N THR A 64 -19.87 5.11 10.74
CA THR A 64 -19.56 6.06 11.81
C THR A 64 -18.90 7.30 11.22
N PRO A 65 -19.66 8.16 10.51
CA PRO A 65 -19.11 9.35 9.84
C PRO A 65 -18.50 10.37 10.80
N GLU A 66 -18.96 10.41 12.06
CA GLU A 66 -18.43 11.28 13.11
C GLU A 66 -17.17 10.73 13.80
N ALA A 67 -16.74 9.50 13.48
CA ALA A 67 -15.59 8.89 14.11
C ALA A 67 -14.29 9.55 13.64
N ASN A 68 -13.52 10.11 14.58
CA ASN A 68 -12.22 10.68 14.31
C ASN A 68 -11.15 9.57 14.20
N ILE A 69 -10.89 9.08 12.99
CA ILE A 69 -10.02 7.93 12.66
C ILE A 69 -8.51 8.23 12.89
N ARG A 70 -8.15 9.25 13.68
CA ARG A 70 -6.76 9.72 13.84
C ARG A 70 -5.83 8.71 14.51
N ILE A 71 -6.36 7.74 15.26
CA ILE A 71 -5.55 6.67 15.86
C ILE A 71 -4.89 5.80 14.78
N ASP A 72 -5.52 5.66 13.62
CA ASP A 72 -5.00 4.86 12.50
C ASP A 72 -3.70 5.44 11.94
N LEU A 73 -3.50 6.75 12.03
CA LEU A 73 -2.24 7.42 11.66
C LEU A 73 -1.05 6.99 12.52
N LEU A 74 -1.30 6.54 13.75
CA LEU A 74 -0.26 6.18 14.71
C LEU A 74 0.08 4.69 14.67
N VAL A 75 -0.82 3.84 14.18
CA VAL A 75 -0.67 2.38 14.22
C VAL A 75 -0.71 1.76 12.82
N ILE A 76 -1.78 2.01 12.06
CA ILE A 76 -1.98 1.38 10.76
C ILE A 76 -1.04 1.96 9.71
N TRP A 77 -0.85 3.28 9.73
CA TRP A 77 0.04 4.00 8.83
C TRP A 77 1.51 3.55 8.92
N PRO A 78 2.13 3.43 10.11
CA PRO A 78 3.46 2.87 10.25
C PRO A 78 3.58 1.43 9.72
N VAL A 79 2.57 0.59 9.96
CA VAL A 79 2.57 -0.78 9.46
C VAL A 79 2.53 -0.79 7.93
N LEU A 80 1.65 0.00 7.30
CA LEU A 80 1.57 0.13 5.85
C LEU A 80 2.87 0.71 5.26
N ALA A 81 3.50 1.67 5.93
CA ALA A 81 4.78 2.24 5.53
C ALA A 81 5.91 1.19 5.57
N LEU A 82 5.98 0.39 6.63
CA LEU A 82 6.97 -0.69 6.75
C LEU A 82 6.76 -1.77 5.69
N LEU A 83 5.52 -2.19 5.43
CA LEU A 83 5.19 -3.15 4.37
C LEU A 83 5.57 -2.61 2.99
N SER A 84 5.33 -1.31 2.76
CA SER A 84 5.67 -0.62 1.51
C SER A 84 7.19 -0.56 1.32
N LEU A 85 7.94 -0.16 2.35
CA LEU A 85 9.41 -0.12 2.33
C LEU A 85 10.00 -1.51 2.11
N TRP A 86 9.45 -2.53 2.78
CA TRP A 86 9.88 -3.92 2.61
C TRP A 86 9.65 -4.42 1.18
N ALA A 87 8.48 -4.13 0.59
CA ALA A 87 8.17 -4.48 -0.80
C ALA A 87 9.14 -3.79 -1.78
N ILE A 88 9.41 -2.49 -1.60
CA ILE A 88 10.36 -1.72 -2.41
C ILE A 88 11.78 -2.30 -2.27
N TRP A 89 12.24 -2.55 -1.05
CA TRP A 89 13.58 -3.10 -0.82
C TRP A 89 13.75 -4.46 -1.50
N ARG A 90 12.74 -5.33 -1.41
CA ARG A 90 12.77 -6.64 -2.07
C ARG A 90 12.74 -6.53 -3.59
N TRP A 91 12.03 -5.55 -4.13
CA TRP A 91 12.03 -5.23 -5.56
C TRP A 91 13.41 -4.75 -6.04
N ILE A 92 14.04 -3.82 -5.33
CA ILE A 92 15.38 -3.33 -5.65
C ILE A 92 16.42 -4.45 -5.56
N ALA A 93 16.36 -5.29 -4.53
CA ALA A 93 17.25 -6.44 -4.37
C ALA A 93 17.14 -7.42 -5.56
N PHE A 94 15.92 -7.67 -6.04
CA PHE A 94 15.69 -8.48 -7.23
C PHE A 94 16.32 -7.85 -8.49
N LEU A 95 16.09 -6.56 -8.73
CA LEU A 95 16.67 -5.87 -9.89
C LEU A 95 18.21 -5.90 -9.89
N ARG A 96 18.84 -5.82 -8.72
CA ARG A 96 20.30 -5.95 -8.58
C ARG A 96 20.80 -7.36 -8.91
N ALA A 97 20.03 -8.40 -8.58
CA ALA A 97 20.40 -9.78 -8.84
C ALA A 97 20.27 -10.16 -10.33
N VAL A 98 19.26 -9.63 -11.04
CA VAL A 98 19.07 -9.87 -12.49
C VAL A 98 20.10 -9.15 -13.36
N ARG A 99 20.67 -8.05 -12.86
CA ARG A 99 21.63 -7.23 -13.61
C ARG A 99 23.09 -7.70 -13.50
N ARG A 100 23.37 -8.71 -12.68
CA ARG A 100 24.70 -9.35 -12.56
C ARG A 100 24.73 -10.62 -13.38
#